data_AF-A0A7C2Q8F4-F1
#
_entry.id   AF-A0A7C2Q8F4-F1
#
_cell.length_a   1.000
_cell.length_b   1.000
_cell.length_c   1.000
_cell.angle_alpha   90.00
_cell.angle_beta   90.00
_cell.angle_gamma   90.00
#
_symmetry.space_group_name_H-M   'P 1'
#
loop_
_entity.id
_entity.type
_entity.pdbx_description
1 polymer ?
#
loop_
_entity_poly.entity_id
_entity_poly.type
_entity_poly.pdbx_seq_one_letter_code
_entity_poly.pdbx_strand_id
1 'polypeptide(L)'
;MPPDAGNAQVRFDVIGRAWGLYQSQLGMWIAISALVLIVGAILASPTFAIGLASEGGSMFRIDPLGFVVNLVTGTLMLTVSAAVFYAALRQIREGSLRLEAMGEVTPVLGKVMVAAFIEVLLTSIGYALFIVPGLVVSGLLMFALPLVVDQKLDPLDAIRRSFDMLKSQWLMATLFIVVVTILGFVGLILCGIGAIFTMPFYFLSIALLYEDFVRGAAEA
;
A
#
# COMPACT_ATOMS: atom_id res chain seq x y z
N MET A 1 27.84 -13.57 -1.28
CA MET A 1 28.37 -12.33 -0.68
C MET A 1 27.26 -11.77 0.18
N PRO A 2 27.40 -11.74 1.51
CA PRO A 2 26.38 -11.14 2.37
C PRO A 2 26.29 -9.64 2.03
N PRO A 3 25.10 -9.09 1.78
CA PRO A 3 24.92 -7.68 1.45
C PRO A 3 25.12 -6.84 2.72
N ASP A 4 26.26 -6.17 2.79
CA ASP A 4 26.52 -4.86 3.39
C ASP A 4 25.51 -4.40 4.46
N ALA A 5 25.70 -4.92 5.68
CA ALA A 5 25.12 -4.35 6.89
C ALA A 5 25.61 -2.90 7.05
N GLY A 6 24.70 -1.93 6.95
CA GLY A 6 25.01 -0.53 7.25
C GLY A 6 24.12 0.52 6.58
N ASN A 7 23.42 0.22 5.48
CA ASN A 7 22.47 1.14 4.88
C ASN A 7 21.32 0.36 4.23
N ALA A 8 20.21 0.17 4.94
CA ALA A 8 18.98 -0.30 4.31
C ALA A 8 18.61 0.69 3.18
N GLN A 9 18.67 0.22 1.93
CA GLN A 9 18.44 1.05 0.75
C GLN A 9 17.18 0.59 0.02
N VAL A 10 16.51 1.55 -0.62
CA VAL A 10 15.41 1.29 -1.54
C VAL A 10 15.99 0.60 -2.76
N ARG A 11 15.65 -0.68 -2.92
CA ARG A 11 16.22 -1.56 -3.93
C ARG A 11 15.14 -2.04 -4.89
N PHE A 12 15.37 -1.87 -6.19
CA PHE A 12 14.42 -2.30 -7.23
C PHE A 12 14.49 -3.81 -7.53
N ASP A 13 15.53 -4.52 -7.09
CA ASP A 13 15.62 -5.99 -7.25
C ASP A 13 14.50 -6.74 -6.51
N VAL A 14 13.88 -6.09 -5.50
CA VAL A 14 12.73 -6.64 -4.77
C VAL A 14 11.57 -6.94 -5.72
N ILE A 15 11.45 -6.24 -6.85
CA ILE A 15 10.41 -6.48 -7.86
C ILE A 15 10.64 -7.84 -8.53
N GLY A 16 11.90 -8.20 -8.81
CA GLY A 16 12.26 -9.52 -9.33
C GLY A 16 12.01 -10.64 -8.32
N ARG A 17 12.29 -10.39 -7.04
CA ARG A 17 11.96 -11.33 -5.94
C ARG A 17 10.45 -11.47 -5.75
N ALA A 18 9.71 -10.38 -5.85
CA ALA A 18 8.24 -10.37 -5.81
C ALA A 18 7.65 -11.25 -6.92
N TRP A 19 8.22 -11.22 -8.12
CA TRP A 19 7.82 -12.12 -9.20
C TRP A 19 7.98 -13.60 -8.84
N GLY A 20 9.11 -13.98 -8.24
CA GLY A 20 9.34 -15.36 -7.80
C GLY A 20 8.34 -15.81 -6.74
N LEU A 21 8.05 -14.96 -5.75
CA LEU A 21 7.03 -15.24 -4.73
C LEU A 21 5.62 -15.32 -5.32
N TYR A 22 5.30 -14.45 -6.27
CA TYR A 22 4.02 -14.48 -6.96
C TYR A 22 3.85 -15.80 -7.73
N GLN A 23 4.87 -16.21 -8.50
CA GLN A 23 4.85 -17.48 -9.25
C GLN A 23 4.70 -18.71 -8.35
N SER A 24 5.25 -18.66 -7.13
CA SER A 24 5.13 -19.77 -6.18
C SER A 24 3.69 -20.00 -5.70
N GLN A 25 2.85 -18.95 -5.67
CA GLN A 25 1.51 -18.99 -5.07
C GLN A 25 0.47 -18.22 -5.91
N LEU A 26 0.53 -18.43 -7.23
CA LEU A 26 -0.33 -17.74 -8.21
C LEU A 26 -1.82 -17.83 -7.86
N GLY A 27 -2.31 -19.04 -7.57
CA GLY A 27 -3.73 -19.26 -7.32
C GLY A 27 -4.25 -18.46 -6.14
N MET A 28 -3.47 -18.36 -5.07
CA MET A 28 -3.87 -17.63 -3.87
C MET A 28 -3.75 -16.12 -4.03
N TRP A 29 -2.73 -15.63 -4.74
CA TRP A 29 -2.63 -14.21 -5.08
C TRP A 29 -3.72 -13.75 -6.03
N ILE A 30 -4.12 -14.59 -6.99
CA ILE A 30 -5.27 -14.30 -7.87
C ILE A 30 -6.55 -14.19 -7.05
N ALA A 31 -6.78 -15.11 -6.10
CA ALA A 31 -7.95 -15.07 -5.23
C ALA A 31 -7.97 -13.84 -4.32
N ILE A 32 -6.85 -13.48 -3.70
CA ILE A 32 -6.70 -12.25 -2.90
C ILE A 32 -6.97 -11.02 -3.78
N SER A 33 -6.38 -10.95 -4.96
CA SER A 33 -6.55 -9.80 -5.85
C SER A 33 -7.98 -9.66 -6.35
N ALA A 34 -8.64 -10.78 -6.70
CA ALA A 34 -10.05 -10.79 -7.06
C ALA A 34 -10.93 -10.30 -5.90
N LEU A 35 -10.68 -10.76 -4.67
CA LEU A 35 -11.38 -10.29 -3.48
C LEU A 35 -11.18 -8.79 -3.27
N VAL A 36 -9.94 -8.30 -3.35
CA VAL A 36 -9.62 -6.88 -3.18
C VAL A 36 -10.28 -6.02 -4.27
N LEU A 37 -10.33 -6.49 -5.52
CA LEU A 37 -11.02 -5.79 -6.60
C LEU A 37 -12.54 -5.72 -6.38
N ILE A 38 -13.16 -6.80 -5.91
CA ILE A 38 -14.60 -6.81 -5.58
C ILE A 38 -14.88 -5.83 -4.44
N VAL A 39 -14.09 -5.89 -3.36
CA VAL A 39 -14.23 -4.97 -2.21
C VAL A 39 -13.97 -3.52 -2.65
N GLY A 40 -12.98 -3.30 -3.51
CA GLY A 40 -12.66 -2.01 -4.12
C GLY A 40 -13.80 -1.45 -4.95
N ALA A 41 -14.40 -2.27 -5.82
CA ALA A 41 -15.55 -1.87 -6.63
C ALA A 41 -16.75 -1.48 -5.76
N ILE A 42 -17.03 -2.24 -4.70
CA ILE A 42 -18.12 -1.96 -3.76
C ILE A 42 -17.84 -0.63 -3.04
N LEU A 43 -16.65 -0.44 -2.49
CA LEU A 43 -16.29 0.75 -1.72
C LEU A 43 -16.13 2.01 -2.59
N ALA A 44 -15.78 1.86 -3.87
CA ALA A 44 -15.69 2.97 -4.83
C ALA A 44 -17.05 3.34 -5.44
N SER A 45 -18.08 2.49 -5.34
CA SER A 45 -19.40 2.75 -5.92
C SER A 45 -20.07 4.06 -5.48
N PRO A 46 -19.95 4.52 -4.21
CA PRO A 46 -20.52 5.81 -3.81
C PRO A 46 -19.79 6.99 -4.47
N THR A 47 -18.45 6.91 -4.54
CA THR A 47 -17.62 7.92 -5.20
C THR A 47 -17.97 8.03 -6.68
N PHE A 48 -18.17 6.89 -7.35
CA PHE A 48 -18.59 6.83 -8.74
C PHE A 48 -20.00 7.43 -8.94
N ALA A 49 -20.96 7.10 -8.08
CA ALA A 49 -22.32 7.64 -8.14
C ALA A 49 -22.35 9.17 -7.94
N ILE A 50 -21.56 9.70 -7.00
CA ILE A 50 -21.40 11.15 -6.81
C ILE A 50 -20.81 11.81 -8.05
N GLY A 51 -19.80 11.18 -8.66
CA GLY A 51 -19.22 11.65 -9.92
C GLY A 51 -20.25 11.77 -11.04
N LEU A 52 -21.11 10.76 -11.21
CA LEU A 52 -22.20 10.77 -12.19
C LEU A 52 -23.27 11.84 -11.90
N ALA A 53 -23.57 12.08 -10.62
CA ALA A 53 -24.57 13.06 -10.19
C ALA A 53 -24.05 14.51 -10.22
N SER A 54 -22.74 14.71 -10.33
CA SER A 54 -22.14 16.05 -10.33
C SER A 54 -22.30 16.75 -11.68
N GLU A 55 -23.32 17.61 -11.79
CA GLU A 55 -23.46 18.52 -12.94
C GLU A 55 -22.47 19.68 -12.82
N GLY A 56 -21.31 19.58 -13.48
CA GLY A 56 -20.32 20.66 -13.52
C GLY A 56 -18.89 20.15 -13.55
N GLY A 57 -18.44 19.73 -14.73
CA GLY A 57 -17.10 19.19 -15.00
C GLY A 57 -15.99 20.24 -14.85
N SER A 58 -15.59 20.53 -13.63
CA SER A 58 -14.29 21.14 -13.35
C SER A 58 -13.48 20.24 -12.42
N MET A 59 -12.33 19.77 -12.93
CA MET A 59 -11.39 18.89 -12.22
C MET A 59 -10.91 19.46 -10.87
N PHE A 60 -11.06 20.78 -10.66
CA PHE A 60 -10.58 21.51 -9.49
C PHE A 60 -11.67 21.88 -8.47
N ARG A 61 -12.94 21.47 -8.66
CA ARG A 61 -13.98 21.76 -7.68
C ARG A 61 -13.90 20.80 -6.50
N ILE A 62 -13.65 21.34 -5.31
CA ILE A 62 -13.68 20.56 -4.06
C ILE A 62 -15.13 20.49 -3.59
N ASP A 63 -15.81 19.38 -3.91
CA ASP A 63 -17.11 19.05 -3.31
C ASP A 63 -16.89 18.51 -1.90
N PRO A 64 -17.39 19.16 -0.83
CA PRO A 64 -17.20 18.69 0.54
C PRO A 64 -17.71 17.26 0.76
N LEU A 65 -18.81 16.88 0.11
CA LEU A 65 -19.36 15.53 0.22
C LEU A 65 -18.45 14.50 -0.46
N GLY A 66 -18.09 14.75 -1.73
CA GLY A 66 -17.15 13.92 -2.47
C GLY A 66 -15.79 13.77 -1.76
N PHE A 67 -15.30 14.83 -1.12
CA PHE A 67 -14.07 14.77 -0.32
C PHE A 67 -14.21 13.83 0.88
N VAL A 68 -15.28 13.97 1.68
CA VAL A 68 -15.53 13.09 2.84
C VAL A 68 -15.70 11.64 2.40
N VAL A 69 -16.47 11.39 1.34
CA VAL A 69 -16.66 10.04 0.79
C VAL A 69 -15.34 9.45 0.32
N ASN A 70 -14.50 10.23 -0.36
CA ASN A 70 -13.19 9.77 -0.80
C ASN A 70 -12.26 9.45 0.39
N LEU A 71 -12.28 10.27 1.45
CA LEU A 71 -11.52 9.97 2.68
C LEU A 71 -11.96 8.65 3.32
N VAL A 72 -13.27 8.42 3.42
CA VAL A 72 -13.82 7.18 3.99
C VAL A 72 -13.45 5.98 3.12
N THR A 73 -13.69 6.05 1.81
CA THR A 73 -13.37 4.98 0.86
C THR A 73 -11.87 4.68 0.86
N GLY A 74 -11.01 5.70 0.82
CA GLY A 74 -9.56 5.53 0.89
C GLY A 74 -9.10 4.88 2.19
N THR A 75 -9.68 5.28 3.33
CA THR A 75 -9.34 4.70 4.64
C THR A 75 -9.70 3.21 4.69
N LEU A 76 -10.90 2.86 4.21
CA LEU A 76 -11.34 1.46 4.15
C LEU A 76 -10.46 0.65 3.19
N MET A 77 -10.09 1.21 2.04
CA MET A 77 -9.17 0.57 1.09
C MET A 77 -7.79 0.31 1.67
N LEU A 78 -7.19 1.29 2.37
CA LEU A 78 -5.92 1.10 3.05
C LEU A 78 -6.02 0.10 4.21
N THR A 79 -7.16 0.05 4.90
CA THR A 79 -7.39 -0.97 5.94
C THR A 79 -7.40 -2.38 5.37
N VAL A 80 -8.05 -2.59 4.22
CA VAL A 80 -7.99 -3.88 3.49
C VAL A 80 -6.57 -4.16 3.02
N SER A 81 -5.87 -3.14 2.51
CA SER A 81 -4.48 -3.23 2.06
C SER A 81 -3.53 -3.68 3.17
N ALA A 82 -3.76 -3.24 4.41
CA ALA A 82 -2.99 -3.68 5.58
C ALA A 82 -3.11 -5.19 5.83
N ALA A 83 -4.30 -5.77 5.63
CA ALA A 83 -4.51 -7.22 5.72
C ALA A 83 -3.76 -7.98 4.62
N VAL A 84 -3.70 -7.42 3.41
CA VAL A 84 -2.90 -7.99 2.31
C VAL A 84 -1.40 -7.90 2.59
N PHE A 85 -0.93 -6.78 3.16
CA PHE A 85 0.46 -6.64 3.60
C PHE A 85 0.83 -7.67 4.65
N TYR A 86 -0.03 -7.91 5.63
CA TYR A 86 0.20 -8.95 6.63
C TYR A 86 0.30 -10.35 5.99
N ALA A 87 -0.60 -10.69 5.07
CA ALA A 87 -0.53 -11.95 4.32
C ALA A 87 0.75 -12.05 3.47
N ALA A 88 1.18 -10.96 2.84
CA ALA A 88 2.44 -10.89 2.07
C ALA A 88 3.67 -11.15 2.96
N LEU A 89 3.73 -10.51 4.13
CA LEU A 89 4.82 -10.69 5.10
C LEU A 89 4.88 -12.13 5.61
N ARG A 90 3.73 -12.74 5.85
CA ARG A 90 3.64 -14.15 6.22
C ARG A 90 4.15 -15.07 5.12
N GLN A 91 3.81 -14.80 3.87
CA GLN A 91 4.38 -15.55 2.74
C GLN A 91 5.90 -15.39 2.67
N ILE A 92 6.43 -14.18 2.87
CA ILE A 92 7.88 -13.91 2.81
C ILE A 92 8.63 -14.65 3.92
N ARG A 93 8.07 -14.71 5.14
CA ARG A 93 8.74 -15.29 6.31
C ARG A 93 8.50 -16.80 6.47
N GLU A 94 7.27 -17.25 6.24
CA GLU A 94 6.83 -18.63 6.50
C GLU A 94 6.63 -19.46 5.23
N GLY A 95 6.67 -18.84 4.05
CA GLY A 95 6.43 -19.53 2.78
C GLY A 95 4.97 -19.93 2.54
N SER A 96 4.04 -19.54 3.42
CA SER A 96 2.61 -19.87 3.27
C SER A 96 1.77 -18.61 3.07
N LEU A 97 1.01 -18.54 1.97
CA LEU A 97 -0.01 -17.51 1.72
C LEU A 97 -1.37 -18.12 2.01
N ARG A 98 -2.10 -17.48 2.91
CA ARG A 98 -3.37 -17.94 3.44
C ARG A 98 -4.33 -16.77 3.57
N LEU A 99 -5.56 -16.92 3.08
CA LEU A 99 -6.60 -15.90 3.27
C LEU A 99 -6.91 -15.68 4.74
N GLU A 100 -6.77 -16.73 5.55
CA GLU A 100 -7.01 -16.70 6.99
C GLU A 100 -6.05 -15.73 7.69
N ALA A 101 -4.85 -15.52 7.14
CA ALA A 101 -3.89 -14.57 7.68
C ALA A 101 -4.43 -13.13 7.67
N MET A 102 -5.29 -12.78 6.70
CA MET A 102 -5.91 -11.45 6.64
C MET A 102 -6.79 -11.18 7.87
N GLY A 103 -7.39 -12.23 8.44
CA GLY A 103 -8.21 -12.13 9.66
C GLY A 103 -7.41 -11.87 10.93
N GLU A 104 -6.10 -12.13 10.93
CA GLU A 104 -5.23 -11.91 12.09
C GLU A 104 -4.95 -10.42 12.35
N VAL A 105 -5.30 -9.54 11.41
CA VAL A 105 -5.24 -8.08 11.58
C VAL A 105 -6.39 -7.54 12.43
N THR A 106 -7.46 -8.32 12.65
CA THR A 106 -8.65 -7.92 13.43
C THR A 106 -8.34 -7.30 14.80
N PRO A 107 -7.40 -7.82 15.62
CA PRO A 107 -7.08 -7.26 16.94
C PRO A 107 -6.46 -5.85 16.87
N VAL A 108 -5.80 -5.50 15.76
CA VAL A 108 -5.17 -4.19 15.54
C VAL A 108 -5.97 -3.32 14.58
N LEU A 109 -7.17 -3.74 14.17
CA LEU A 109 -7.97 -3.08 13.14
C LEU A 109 -8.27 -1.62 13.48
N GLY A 110 -8.53 -1.31 14.75
CA GLY A 110 -8.69 0.09 15.20
C GLY A 110 -7.43 0.94 14.98
N LYS A 111 -6.24 0.40 15.26
CA LYS A 111 -4.97 1.09 15.00
C LYS A 111 -4.74 1.25 13.50
N VAL A 112 -5.02 0.20 12.72
CA VAL A 112 -4.90 0.22 11.26
C VAL A 112 -5.81 1.28 10.65
N MET A 113 -7.07 1.38 11.06
CA MET A 113 -8.00 2.38 10.54
C MET A 113 -7.53 3.80 10.85
N VAL A 114 -6.98 4.05 12.04
CA VAL A 114 -6.42 5.37 12.40
C VAL A 114 -5.17 5.67 11.57
N ALA A 115 -4.26 4.72 11.40
CA ALA A 115 -3.07 4.90 10.57
C ALA A 115 -3.44 5.16 9.10
N ALA A 116 -4.35 4.35 8.56
CA ALA A 116 -4.90 4.50 7.22
C ALA A 116 -5.58 5.86 7.03
N PHE A 117 -6.38 6.32 8.00
CA PHE A 117 -7.02 7.63 7.93
C PHE A 117 -6.01 8.76 7.89
N ILE A 118 -4.98 8.72 8.75
CA ILE A 118 -3.92 9.74 8.76
C ILE A 118 -3.14 9.71 7.44
N GLU A 119 -2.79 8.52 6.93
CA GLU A 119 -2.10 8.36 5.65
C GLU A 119 -2.92 8.93 4.48
N VAL A 120 -4.21 8.60 4.39
CA VAL A 120 -5.12 9.13 3.36
C VAL A 120 -5.26 10.64 3.49
N LEU A 121 -5.36 11.17 4.71
CA LEU A 121 -5.45 12.61 4.92
C LEU A 121 -4.16 13.33 4.48
N LEU A 122 -3.00 12.83 4.88
CA LEU A 122 -1.70 13.41 4.52
C LEU A 122 -1.44 13.33 3.01
N THR A 123 -1.73 12.20 2.39
CA THR A 123 -1.59 12.02 0.93
C THR A 123 -2.59 12.91 0.19
N SER A 124 -3.85 13.00 0.63
CA SER A 124 -4.85 13.88 0.02
C SER A 124 -4.44 15.35 0.09
N ILE A 125 -3.92 15.82 1.22
CA ILE A 125 -3.37 17.18 1.36
C ILE A 125 -2.16 17.35 0.42
N GLY A 126 -1.28 16.36 0.36
CA GLY A 126 -0.14 16.35 -0.55
C GLY A 126 -0.57 16.56 -2.01
N TYR A 127 -1.52 15.75 -2.50
CA TYR A 127 -2.07 15.86 -3.85
C TYR A 127 -2.85 17.16 -4.09
N ALA A 128 -3.53 17.69 -3.07
CA ALA A 128 -4.24 18.97 -3.16
C ALA A 128 -3.28 20.16 -3.33
N LEU A 129 -2.08 20.09 -2.75
CA LEU A 129 -1.05 21.12 -2.92
C LEU A 129 -0.38 20.99 -4.31
N PHE A 130 0.09 19.79 -4.67
CA PHE A 130 0.64 19.47 -5.99
C PHE A 130 0.85 17.94 -6.13
N ILE A 131 0.96 17.42 -7.35
CA ILE A 131 1.16 15.97 -7.58
C ILE A 131 2.45 15.45 -6.92
N VAL A 132 3.54 16.23 -6.98
CA VAL A 132 4.86 15.81 -6.47
C VAL A 132 4.87 15.63 -4.94
N PRO A 133 4.40 16.59 -4.11
CA PRO A 133 4.25 16.38 -2.67
C PRO A 133 3.42 15.15 -2.30
N GLY A 134 2.31 14.90 -3.00
CA GLY A 134 1.50 13.69 -2.79
C GLY A 134 2.30 12.40 -2.98
N LEU A 135 3.07 12.31 -4.07
CA LEU A 135 3.93 11.16 -4.35
C LEU A 135 5.05 10.98 -3.30
N VAL A 136 5.66 12.07 -2.85
CA VAL A 136 6.69 12.01 -1.80
C VAL A 136 6.12 11.50 -0.50
N VAL A 137 4.94 11.96 -0.09
CA VAL A 137 4.26 11.47 1.12
C VAL A 137 3.92 9.99 0.99
N SER A 138 3.33 9.55 -0.13
CA SER A 138 3.06 8.13 -0.38
C SER A 138 4.33 7.28 -0.31
N GLY A 139 5.44 7.78 -0.86
CA GLY A 139 6.73 7.12 -0.78
C GLY A 139 7.21 6.97 0.67
N LEU A 140 7.19 8.04 1.45
CA LEU A 140 7.67 8.03 2.84
C LEU A 140 6.77 7.26 3.82
N LEU A 141 5.49 7.07 3.48
CA LEU A 141 4.51 6.37 4.31
C LEU A 141 4.25 4.92 3.89
N MET A 142 4.92 4.41 2.85
CA MET A 142 4.67 3.06 2.33
C MET A 142 4.87 1.93 3.37
N PHE A 143 5.64 2.18 4.44
CA PHE A 143 5.87 1.21 5.52
C PHE A 143 4.95 1.41 6.73
N ALA A 144 4.13 2.46 6.77
CA ALA A 144 3.27 2.76 7.91
C ALA A 144 2.28 1.62 8.20
N LEU A 145 1.54 1.14 7.18
CA LEU A 145 0.62 0.02 7.35
C LEU A 145 1.34 -1.30 7.71
N PRO A 146 2.41 -1.72 7.00
CA PRO A 146 3.24 -2.86 7.42
C PRO A 146 3.69 -2.79 8.89
N LEU A 147 4.17 -1.64 9.35
CA LEU A 147 4.60 -1.43 10.74
C LEU A 147 3.48 -1.63 11.76
N VAL A 148 2.26 -1.18 11.46
CA VAL A 148 1.11 -1.37 12.36
C VAL A 148 0.72 -2.84 12.43
N VAL A 149 0.66 -3.55 11.30
CA VAL A 149 0.19 -4.95 11.30
C VAL A 149 1.25 -5.94 11.78
N ASP A 150 2.52 -5.67 11.50
CA ASP A 150 3.64 -6.55 11.83
C ASP A 150 4.15 -6.31 13.25
N GLN A 151 4.43 -5.05 13.60
CA GLN A 151 5.02 -4.68 14.89
C GLN A 151 3.99 -4.18 15.91
N LYS A 152 2.70 -4.10 15.54
CA LYS A 152 1.59 -3.66 16.42
C LYS A 152 1.80 -2.26 17.02
N LEU A 153 2.62 -1.45 16.34
CA LEU A 153 2.93 -0.08 16.74
C LEU A 153 1.67 0.78 16.78
N ASP A 154 1.69 1.81 17.61
CA ASP A 154 0.65 2.82 17.58
C ASP A 154 0.70 3.62 16.27
N PRO A 155 -0.45 4.11 15.78
CA PRO A 155 -0.55 4.70 14.43
C PRO A 155 0.46 5.81 14.15
N LEU A 156 0.66 6.70 15.12
CA LEU A 156 1.59 7.82 14.99
C LEU A 156 3.05 7.35 15.01
N ASP A 157 3.36 6.34 15.81
CA ASP A 157 4.72 5.80 15.90
C ASP A 157 5.07 5.00 14.64
N ALA A 158 4.12 4.29 14.05
CA ALA A 158 4.29 3.63 12.76
C ALA A 158 4.56 4.64 11.63
N ILE A 159 3.83 5.75 11.58
CA ILE A 159 4.03 6.83 10.60
C ILE A 159 5.40 7.48 10.78
N ARG A 160 5.77 7.83 12.02
CA ARG A 160 7.08 8.42 12.32
C ARG A 160 8.21 7.47 11.95
N ARG A 161 8.08 6.19 12.28
CA ARG A 161 9.10 5.19 11.97
C ARG A 161 9.21 4.94 10.47
N SER A 162 8.10 4.89 9.73
CA SER A 162 8.13 4.84 8.26
C SER A 162 8.88 6.03 7.67
N PHE A 163 8.58 7.24 8.16
CA PHE A 163 9.25 8.45 7.74
C PHE A 163 10.75 8.41 8.05
N ASP A 164 11.13 8.01 9.27
CA ASP A 164 12.53 7.93 9.68
C ASP A 164 13.34 6.90 8.88
N MET A 165 12.71 5.79 8.50
CA MET A 165 13.33 4.75 7.66
C MET A 165 13.60 5.24 6.23
N LEU A 166 12.71 6.07 5.66
CA LEU A 166 12.76 6.43 4.25
C LEU A 166 13.23 7.87 3.97
N LYS A 167 13.26 8.77 4.97
CA LYS A 167 13.64 10.19 4.79
C LYS A 167 15.03 10.39 4.21
N SER A 168 16.00 9.53 4.54
CA SER A 168 17.38 9.61 4.05
C SER A 168 17.47 9.38 2.53
N GLN A 169 16.48 8.69 1.97
CA GLN A 169 16.41 8.28 0.57
C GLN A 169 15.03 8.55 -0.02
N TRP A 170 14.41 9.64 0.40
CA TRP A 170 13.06 10.03 0.01
C TRP A 170 12.86 10.04 -1.51
N LEU A 171 13.88 10.42 -2.28
CA LEU A 171 13.84 10.42 -3.74
C LEU A 171 13.71 8.99 -4.29
N MET A 172 14.51 8.05 -3.79
CA MET A 172 14.43 6.65 -4.21
C MET A 172 13.14 6.00 -3.74
N ALA A 173 12.67 6.31 -2.53
CA ALA A 173 11.36 5.87 -2.04
C ALA A 173 10.22 6.37 -2.93
N THR A 174 10.28 7.64 -3.36
CA THR A 174 9.31 8.25 -4.28
C THR A 174 9.37 7.59 -5.66
N LEU A 175 10.57 7.36 -6.22
CA LEU A 175 10.72 6.67 -7.49
C LEU A 175 10.21 5.22 -7.42
N PHE A 176 10.48 4.54 -6.32
CA PHE A 176 10.02 3.18 -6.10
C PHE A 176 8.49 3.10 -6.07
N ILE A 177 7.83 3.95 -5.27
CA ILE A 177 6.37 3.95 -5.23
C ILE A 177 5.79 4.29 -6.60
N VAL A 178 6.37 5.25 -7.35
CA VAL A 178 5.94 5.58 -8.71
C VAL A 178 6.05 4.36 -9.63
N VAL A 179 7.17 3.64 -9.63
CA VAL A 179 7.37 2.46 -10.49
C VAL A 179 6.37 1.36 -10.13
N VAL A 180 6.24 1.04 -8.85
CA VAL A 180 5.36 -0.03 -8.37
C VAL A 180 3.88 0.32 -8.58
N THR A 181 3.51 1.60 -8.42
CA THR A 181 2.19 2.12 -8.75
C THR A 181 1.92 2.04 -10.25
N ILE A 182 2.85 2.46 -11.12
CA ILE A 182 2.70 2.33 -12.58
C ILE A 182 2.51 0.86 -12.97
N LEU A 183 3.31 -0.05 -12.42
CA LEU A 183 3.15 -1.50 -12.64
C LEU A 183 1.76 -1.98 -12.24
N GLY A 184 1.23 -1.49 -11.11
CA GLY A 184 -0.15 -1.74 -10.66
C GLY A 184 -1.22 -1.17 -11.61
N PHE A 185 -1.00 0.05 -12.14
CA PHE A 185 -1.96 0.72 -13.03
C PHE A 185 -1.98 0.16 -14.46
N VAL A 186 -0.86 -0.39 -14.96
CA VAL A 186 -0.81 -1.07 -16.27
C VAL A 186 -1.86 -2.19 -16.32
N GLY A 187 -2.15 -2.83 -15.18
CA GLY A 187 -3.20 -3.82 -15.09
C GLY A 187 -4.63 -3.29 -15.22
N LEU A 188 -4.88 -2.06 -14.78
CA LEU A 188 -6.21 -1.42 -14.85
C LEU A 188 -6.59 -1.10 -16.30
N ILE A 189 -5.59 -0.71 -17.12
CA ILE A 189 -5.77 -0.39 -18.55
C ILE A 189 -6.22 -1.62 -19.35
N LEU A 190 -5.89 -2.83 -18.89
CA LEU A 190 -6.28 -4.11 -19.51
C LEU A 190 -7.65 -4.61 -18.97
N CYS A 191 -8.64 -3.73 -18.90
CA CYS A 191 -10.03 -4.03 -18.51
C CYS A 191 -10.18 -4.73 -17.15
N GLY A 192 -9.34 -4.41 -16.16
CA GLY A 192 -9.38 -4.98 -14.81
C GLY A 192 -8.84 -6.40 -14.67
N ILE A 193 -8.69 -7.15 -15.77
CA ILE A 193 -8.06 -8.48 -15.74
C ILE A 193 -6.58 -8.34 -15.44
N GLY A 194 -5.91 -7.34 -16.02
CA GLY A 194 -4.50 -7.07 -15.71
C GLY A 194 -4.29 -6.63 -14.25
N ALA A 195 -5.29 -6.04 -13.60
CA ALA A 195 -5.19 -5.61 -12.21
C ALA A 195 -5.00 -6.81 -11.26
N ILE A 196 -5.63 -7.96 -11.58
CA ILE A 196 -5.47 -9.21 -10.83
C ILE A 196 -4.01 -9.68 -10.80
N PHE A 197 -3.29 -9.49 -11.90
CA PHE A 197 -1.89 -9.92 -12.02
C PHE A 197 -0.92 -8.92 -11.44
N THR A 198 -1.26 -7.62 -11.47
CA THR A 198 -0.33 -6.53 -11.12
C THR A 198 -0.45 -6.09 -9.66
N MET A 199 -1.61 -6.25 -9.02
CA MET A 199 -1.78 -5.90 -7.61
C MET A 199 -0.85 -6.67 -6.65
N PRO A 200 -0.67 -8.00 -6.81
CA PRO A 200 0.25 -8.77 -5.98
C PRO A 200 1.67 -8.21 -5.98
N PHE A 201 2.15 -7.72 -7.13
CA PHE A 201 3.47 -7.11 -7.22
C PHE A 201 3.58 -5.85 -6.37
N TYR A 202 2.52 -5.05 -6.30
CA TYR A 202 2.51 -3.86 -5.46
C TYR A 202 2.76 -4.22 -3.99
N PHE A 203 1.96 -5.15 -3.47
CA PHE A 203 2.07 -5.58 -2.07
C PHE A 203 3.35 -6.33 -1.78
N LEU A 204 3.74 -7.28 -2.63
CA LEU A 204 4.95 -8.09 -2.44
C LEU A 204 6.21 -7.24 -2.50
N SER A 205 6.29 -6.27 -3.42
CA SER A 205 7.49 -5.43 -3.57
C SER A 205 7.69 -4.55 -2.35
N ILE A 206 6.61 -3.91 -1.86
CA ILE A 206 6.67 -3.08 -0.64
C ILE A 206 6.91 -3.95 0.61
N ALA A 207 6.29 -5.13 0.72
CA ALA A 207 6.48 -6.04 1.85
C ALA A 207 7.92 -6.61 1.91
N LEU A 208 8.50 -6.96 0.76
CA LEU A 208 9.91 -7.38 0.66
C LEU A 208 10.85 -6.24 1.04
N LEU A 209 10.58 -5.03 0.54
CA LEU A 209 11.39 -3.87 0.86
C LEU A 209 11.31 -3.55 2.35
N TYR A 210 10.11 -3.58 2.93
CA TYR A 210 9.90 -3.43 4.36
C TYR A 210 10.70 -4.47 5.16
N GLU A 211 10.63 -5.75 4.78
CA GLU A 211 11.36 -6.83 5.45
C GLU A 211 12.88 -6.61 5.39
N ASP A 212 13.42 -6.20 4.23
CA ASP A 212 14.85 -5.90 4.09
C ASP A 212 15.27 -4.75 5.02
N PHE A 213 14.45 -3.72 5.18
CA PHE A 213 14.73 -2.60 6.09
C PHE A 213 14.64 -3.01 7.57
N VAL A 214 13.64 -3.82 7.94
CA VAL A 214 13.49 -4.29 9.32
C VAL A 214 14.63 -5.23 9.71
N ARG A 215 15.03 -6.14 8.82
CA ARG A 215 16.19 -7.02 9.03
C ARG A 215 17.49 -6.25 9.12
N GLY A 216 17.72 -5.31 8.20
CA GLY A 216 18.91 -4.46 8.23
C GLY A 216 19.03 -3.62 9.51
N ALA A 217 17.90 -3.23 10.11
CA ALA A 217 17.89 -2.53 11.40
C ALA A 217 18.11 -3.46 12.62
N ALA A 218 17.85 -4.77 12.51
CA ALA A 218 18.09 -5.74 13.57
C ALA A 218 19.56 -6.20 13.62
N GLU A 219 20.29 -6.05 12.51
CA GLU A 219 21.70 -6.44 12.35
C GLU A 219 22.69 -5.29 12.63
N ALA A 220 22.20 -4.06 12.85
CA ALA A 220 22.98 -2.85 13.13
C ALA A 220 23.06 -2.53 14.63
#